data_AF-A0A1G2Z2I5-F1
#
_entry.id   AF-A0A1G2Z2I5-F1
#
_cell.length_a   1.000
_cell.length_b   1.000
_cell.length_c   1.000
_cell.angle_alpha   90.00
_cell.angle_beta   90.00
_cell.angle_gamma   90.00
#
_symmetry.space_group_name_H-M   'P 1'
#
loop_
_entity.id
_entity.type
_entity.pdbx_description
1 polymer ?
#
loop_
_entity_poly.entity_id
_entity_poly.type
_entity_poly.pdbx_seq_one_letter_code
_entity_poly.pdbx_strand_id
1 'polypeptide(L)'
;MEKYCENIEQMLVDYADEQLSPSDSSKVAEHLARCEHCRRLLAGLQKSLELAGIIWADSLAETENIRIPTTKIRKIRWLRYAAIAASILLVTTVSVVWHTLTRPKLNELTFAEIERKITESGSAARLLAAAELLSDNPEAETIVKQQYQHIVETYPETAAAAKAKLRIK
;
A
#
# COMPACT_ATOMS: atom_id res chain seq x y z
N MET A 1 -22.54 -3.21 -28.29
CA MET A 1 -22.73 -3.80 -26.94
C MET A 1 -21.53 -3.56 -26.03
N GLU A 2 -20.32 -3.37 -26.56
CA GLU A 2 -19.08 -3.16 -25.77
C GLU A 2 -19.14 -1.96 -24.82
N LYS A 3 -19.53 -0.76 -25.30
CA LYS A 3 -19.62 0.45 -24.44
C LYS A 3 -20.56 0.32 -23.23
N TYR A 4 -21.60 -0.52 -23.34
CA TYR A 4 -22.52 -0.75 -22.23
C TYR A 4 -21.93 -1.72 -21.20
N CYS A 5 -21.05 -2.63 -21.64
CA CYS A 5 -20.31 -3.52 -20.75
C CYS A 5 -19.31 -2.73 -19.89
N GLU A 6 -18.52 -1.85 -20.51
CA GLU A 6 -17.53 -1.01 -19.81
C GLU A 6 -18.16 -0.16 -18.69
N ASN A 7 -19.32 0.44 -18.96
CA ASN A 7 -20.03 1.21 -17.94
C ASN A 7 -20.51 0.34 -16.77
N ILE A 8 -20.97 -0.88 -17.05
CA ILE A 8 -21.42 -1.80 -16.00
C ILE A 8 -20.23 -2.32 -15.19
N GLU A 9 -19.09 -2.60 -15.83
CA GLU A 9 -17.87 -3.02 -15.16
C GLU A 9 -17.41 -2.02 -14.10
N GLN A 10 -17.50 -0.72 -14.38
CA GLN A 10 -17.18 0.33 -13.40
C GLN A 10 -18.12 0.31 -12.19
N MET A 11 -19.37 -0.14 -12.36
CA MET A 11 -20.38 -0.19 -11.31
C MET A 11 -20.36 -1.51 -10.52
N LEU A 12 -19.60 -2.53 -10.96
CA LEU A 12 -19.62 -3.86 -10.30
C LEU A 12 -19.02 -3.84 -8.90
N VAL A 13 -18.06 -2.94 -8.62
CA VAL A 13 -17.48 -2.78 -7.27
C VAL A 13 -18.53 -2.25 -6.31
N ASP A 14 -19.14 -1.12 -6.63
CA ASP A 14 -20.21 -0.51 -5.83
C ASP A 14 -21.42 -1.45 -5.69
N TYR A 15 -21.71 -2.25 -6.72
CA TYR A 15 -22.76 -3.27 -6.67
C TYR A 15 -22.45 -4.39 -5.68
N ALA A 16 -21.21 -4.87 -5.65
CA ALA A 16 -20.79 -5.94 -4.75
C ALA A 16 -20.76 -5.48 -3.28
N ASP A 17 -20.48 -4.21 -3.04
CA ASP A 17 -20.50 -3.58 -1.72
C ASP A 17 -21.89 -3.07 -1.30
N GLU A 18 -22.93 -3.32 -2.11
CA GLU A 18 -24.32 -2.87 -1.89
C GLU A 18 -24.47 -1.34 -1.78
N GLN A 19 -23.58 -0.57 -2.40
CA GLN A 19 -23.55 0.90 -2.33
C GLN A 19 -24.32 1.59 -3.47
N LEU A 20 -24.78 0.84 -4.47
CA LEU A 20 -25.53 1.41 -5.58
C LEU A 20 -26.96 1.79 -5.18
N SER A 21 -27.46 2.85 -5.81
CA SER A 21 -28.89 3.19 -5.73
C SER A 21 -29.76 2.04 -6.23
N PRO A 22 -31.03 1.89 -5.79
CA PRO A 22 -31.90 0.82 -6.28
C PRO A 22 -32.09 0.80 -7.80
N SER A 23 -32.10 1.99 -8.42
CA SER A 23 -32.19 2.15 -9.88
C SER A 23 -30.97 1.58 -10.58
N ASP A 24 -29.78 1.88 -10.07
CA ASP A 24 -28.52 1.46 -10.66
C ASP A 24 -28.24 -0.03 -10.40
N SER A 25 -28.55 -0.52 -9.20
CA SER A 25 -28.53 -1.94 -8.87
C SER A 25 -29.42 -2.76 -9.82
N SER A 26 -30.60 -2.24 -10.18
CA SER A 26 -31.50 -2.91 -11.12
C SER A 26 -30.91 -2.99 -12.53
N LYS A 27 -30.23 -1.93 -13.00
CA LYS A 27 -29.56 -1.92 -14.31
C LYS A 27 -28.42 -2.95 -14.36
N VAL A 28 -27.61 -3.00 -13.30
CA VAL A 28 -26.50 -3.96 -13.18
C VAL A 28 -27.05 -5.38 -13.15
N ALA A 29 -28.10 -5.65 -12.37
CA ALA A 29 -28.76 -6.96 -12.31
C ALA A 29 -29.32 -7.40 -13.68
N GLU A 30 -29.97 -6.50 -14.42
CA GLU A 30 -30.45 -6.79 -15.78
C GLU A 30 -29.31 -7.15 -16.73
N HIS A 31 -28.19 -6.41 -16.66
CA HIS A 31 -27.02 -6.69 -17.48
C HIS A 31 -26.39 -8.05 -17.12
N LEU A 32 -26.23 -8.34 -15.82
CA LEU A 32 -25.68 -9.60 -15.34
C LEU A 32 -26.51 -10.81 -15.79
N ALA A 33 -27.82 -10.67 -15.93
CA ALA A 33 -28.68 -11.73 -16.47
C ALA A 33 -28.34 -12.11 -17.92
N ARG A 34 -27.75 -11.18 -18.70
CA ARG A 34 -27.47 -11.36 -20.14
C ARG A 34 -25.98 -11.48 -20.48
N CYS A 35 -25.09 -11.02 -19.61
CA CYS A 35 -23.65 -10.95 -19.87
C CYS A 35 -22.86 -11.95 -19.01
N GLU A 36 -22.26 -12.95 -19.64
CA GLU A 36 -21.39 -13.92 -18.95
C GLU A 36 -20.06 -13.31 -18.49
N HIS A 37 -19.52 -12.33 -19.23
CA HIS A 37 -18.26 -11.67 -18.86
C HIS A 37 -18.38 -10.95 -17.52
N CYS A 38 -19.37 -10.06 -17.38
CA CYS A 38 -19.62 -9.31 -16.14
C CYS A 38 -19.96 -10.23 -14.96
N ARG A 39 -20.66 -11.35 -15.19
CA ARG A 39 -20.90 -12.36 -14.13
C ARG A 39 -19.61 -12.97 -13.62
N ARG A 40 -18.69 -13.34 -14.51
CA ARG A 40 -17.39 -13.88 -14.12
C ARG A 40 -16.55 -12.85 -13.37
N LEU A 41 -16.59 -11.58 -13.80
CA LEU A 41 -15.89 -10.50 -13.12
C LEU A 41 -16.43 -10.30 -11.69
N LEU A 42 -17.76 -10.22 -11.53
CA LEU A 42 -18.40 -10.06 -10.23
C LEU A 42 -18.08 -11.24 -9.29
N ALA A 43 -18.12 -12.48 -9.79
CA ALA A 43 -17.77 -13.66 -9.00
C ALA A 43 -16.30 -13.64 -8.54
N GLY A 44 -15.38 -13.14 -9.40
CA GLY A 44 -13.98 -12.94 -9.04
C GLY A 44 -13.82 -11.90 -7.92
N LEU A 45 -14.53 -10.79 -8.03
CA LEU A 45 -14.53 -9.73 -7.01
C LEU A 45 -15.05 -10.24 -5.66
N GLN A 46 -16.19 -10.94 -5.65
CA GLN A 46 -16.77 -11.52 -4.43
C GLN A 46 -15.81 -12.50 -3.75
N LYS A 47 -15.15 -13.37 -4.52
CA LYS A 47 -14.14 -14.29 -3.99
C LYS A 47 -12.95 -13.56 -3.37
N SER A 48 -12.51 -12.44 -3.97
CA SER A 48 -11.43 -11.64 -3.41
C SER A 48 -11.81 -10.98 -2.07
N LEU A 49 -13.06 -10.50 -1.94
CA LEU A 49 -13.59 -9.93 -0.70
C LEU A 49 -13.73 -10.98 0.40
N GLU A 50 -14.19 -12.19 0.06
CA GLU A 50 -14.26 -13.31 0.99
C GLU A 50 -12.88 -13.67 1.56
N LEU A 51 -11.86 -13.77 0.70
CA LEU A 51 -10.48 -14.05 1.12
C LEU A 51 -9.91 -12.92 1.99
N ALA A 52 -10.17 -11.66 1.65
CA ALA A 52 -9.75 -10.53 2.46
C ALA A 52 -10.42 -10.56 3.86
N GLY A 53 -11.71 -10.91 3.92
CA GLY A 53 -12.46 -11.04 5.17
C GLY A 53 -11.87 -12.09 6.12
N ILE A 54 -11.41 -13.22 5.59
CA ILE A 54 -10.75 -14.27 6.40
C ILE A 54 -9.45 -13.75 7.01
N ILE A 55 -8.59 -13.11 6.21
CA ILE A 55 -7.30 -12.56 6.68
C ILE A 55 -7.53 -11.52 7.79
N TRP A 56 -8.57 -10.69 7.65
CA TRP A 56 -8.87 -9.67 8.65
C TRP A 56 -9.44 -10.28 9.94
N ALA A 57 -10.30 -11.30 9.85
CA ALA A 57 -10.82 -12.00 11.02
C ALA A 57 -9.70 -12.63 11.87
N ASP A 58 -8.71 -13.25 11.23
CA ASP A 58 -7.55 -13.83 11.93
C ASP A 58 -6.71 -12.76 12.64
N SER A 59 -6.53 -11.58 12.02
CA SER A 59 -5.78 -10.49 12.61
C SER A 59 -6.46 -9.85 13.84
N LEU A 60 -7.79 -9.86 13.89
CA LEU A 60 -8.54 -9.34 15.03
C LEU A 60 -8.47 -10.29 16.24
N ALA A 61 -8.50 -11.60 16.02
CA ALA A 61 -8.32 -12.60 17.09
C ALA A 61 -6.94 -12.48 17.76
N GLU A 62 -5.91 -12.05 17.03
CA GLU A 62 -4.56 -11.85 17.58
C GLU A 62 -4.44 -10.57 18.42
N THR A 63 -5.23 -9.53 18.11
CA THR A 63 -5.22 -8.26 18.87
C THR A 63 -6.00 -8.30 20.19
N GLU A 64 -6.92 -9.26 20.39
CA GLU A 64 -7.65 -9.43 21.66
C GLU A 64 -6.76 -9.90 22.82
N ASN A 65 -5.58 -10.46 22.54
CA ASN A 65 -4.65 -10.95 23.55
C ASN A 65 -3.72 -9.89 24.17
N ILE A 66 -3.79 -8.62 23.73
CA ILE A 66 -3.05 -7.53 24.39
C ILE A 66 -3.81 -7.08 25.64
N ARG A 67 -3.66 -7.83 26.73
CA ARG A 67 -4.16 -7.45 28.06
C ARG A 67 -3.37 -6.26 28.59
N ILE A 68 -3.91 -5.06 28.39
CA ILE A 68 -3.46 -3.86 29.11
C ILE A 68 -3.88 -4.01 30.59
N PRO A 69 -2.96 -3.91 31.57
CA PRO A 69 -3.30 -4.03 32.98
C PRO A 69 -4.17 -2.85 33.43
N THR A 70 -5.45 -3.12 33.70
CA THR A 70 -6.39 -2.17 34.30
C THR A 70 -6.23 -2.16 35.81
N THR A 71 -5.53 -1.15 36.34
CA THR A 71 -5.43 -0.93 37.79
C THR A 71 -6.63 -0.13 38.31
N LYS A 72 -7.23 -0.61 39.40
CA LYS A 72 -8.42 -0.05 40.05
C LYS A 72 -8.13 1.34 40.64
N ILE A 73 -8.84 2.37 40.16
CA ILE A 73 -8.68 3.75 40.63
C ILE A 73 -9.72 4.07 41.71
N ARG A 74 -9.22 4.36 42.91
CA ARG A 74 -9.96 4.84 44.10
C ARG A 74 -10.29 6.35 43.93
N LYS A 75 -11.51 6.73 44.31
CA LYS A 75 -12.25 7.99 44.01
C LYS A 75 -11.66 9.34 44.52
N ILE A 76 -10.34 9.59 44.52
CA ILE A 76 -9.74 10.82 45.13
C ILE A 76 -8.94 11.69 44.13
N ARG A 77 -9.22 11.68 42.81
CA ARG A 77 -8.39 12.38 41.81
C ARG A 77 -9.06 13.37 40.84
N TRP A 78 -10.33 13.74 41.01
CA TRP A 78 -11.04 14.56 40.01
C TRP A 78 -10.40 15.96 39.76
N LEU A 79 -9.87 16.61 40.81
CA LEU A 79 -9.19 17.91 40.67
C LEU A 79 -7.81 17.84 39.98
N ARG A 80 -7.11 16.71 40.05
CA ARG A 80 -5.81 16.55 39.37
C ARG A 80 -5.97 16.26 37.87
N TYR A 81 -7.10 15.67 37.45
CA TYR A 81 -7.37 15.41 36.03
C TYR A 81 -7.72 16.68 35.25
N ALA A 82 -8.31 17.70 35.89
CA ALA A 82 -8.57 18.98 35.23
C ALA A 82 -7.27 19.71 34.82
N ALA A 83 -6.25 19.71 35.71
CA ALA A 83 -4.95 20.28 35.42
C ALA A 83 -4.20 19.50 34.31
N ILE A 84 -4.31 18.16 34.32
CA ILE A 84 -3.70 17.32 33.29
C ILE A 84 -4.38 17.55 31.92
N ALA A 85 -5.71 17.63 31.87
CA ALA A 85 -6.43 17.91 30.62
C ALA A 85 -6.06 19.29 30.03
N ALA A 86 -5.95 20.32 30.87
CA ALA A 86 -5.49 21.65 30.44
C ALA A 86 -4.05 21.62 29.91
N SER A 87 -3.16 20.85 30.54
CA SER A 87 -1.78 20.70 30.06
C SER A 87 -1.69 19.96 28.72
N ILE A 88 -2.53 18.94 28.50
CA ILE A 88 -2.60 18.23 27.21
C ILE A 88 -3.12 19.17 26.13
N LEU A 89 -4.16 19.96 26.40
CA LEU A 89 -4.68 20.96 25.46
C LEU A 89 -3.65 22.04 25.12
N LEU A 90 -2.85 22.49 26.09
CA LEU A 90 -1.77 23.44 25.83
C LEU A 90 -0.65 22.82 24.99
N VAL A 91 -0.24 21.59 25.29
CA VAL A 91 0.79 20.89 24.51
C VAL A 91 0.31 20.61 23.09
N THR A 92 -0.94 20.19 22.88
CA THR A 92 -1.47 19.94 21.53
C THR A 92 -1.62 21.24 20.73
N THR A 93 -2.12 22.32 21.34
CA THR A 93 -2.24 23.62 20.64
C THR A 93 -0.88 24.21 20.30
N VAL A 94 0.07 24.20 21.24
CA VAL A 94 1.45 24.63 20.99
C VAL A 94 2.11 23.74 19.94
N SER A 95 1.92 22.42 19.99
CA SER A 95 2.48 21.50 18.99
C SER A 95 1.87 21.71 17.61
N VAL A 96 0.57 21.97 17.50
CA VAL A 96 -0.08 22.25 16.22
C VAL A 96 0.41 23.58 15.65
N VAL A 97 0.45 24.64 16.47
CA VAL A 97 0.94 25.97 16.06
C VAL A 97 2.42 25.93 15.71
N TRP A 98 3.23 25.18 16.47
CA TRP A 98 4.62 24.95 16.17
C TRP A 98 4.75 24.17 14.86
N HIS A 99 3.99 23.10 14.66
CA HIS A 99 4.08 22.30 13.44
C HIS A 99 3.58 23.06 12.19
N THR A 100 2.64 24.01 12.33
CA THR A 100 2.21 24.88 11.24
C THR A 100 3.23 25.99 10.94
N LEU A 101 3.90 26.56 11.96
CA LEU A 101 4.92 27.60 11.80
C LEU A 101 6.29 27.06 11.39
N THR A 102 6.69 25.92 11.95
CA THR A 102 7.95 25.23 11.66
C THR A 102 7.74 24.10 10.68
N ARG A 103 6.64 24.08 9.91
CA ARG A 103 6.42 23.09 8.85
C ARG A 103 7.71 23.08 8.04
N PRO A 104 8.55 22.03 8.16
CA PRO A 104 9.68 21.92 7.28
C PRO A 104 9.05 21.94 5.89
N LYS A 105 9.63 22.67 4.94
CA LYS A 105 9.39 22.36 3.54
C LYS A 105 9.80 20.90 3.41
N LEU A 106 8.85 19.99 3.58
CA LEU A 106 8.96 18.62 3.17
C LEU A 106 9.20 18.79 1.68
N ASN A 107 10.46 18.67 1.27
CA ASN A 107 10.87 18.92 -0.11
C ASN A 107 9.86 18.17 -0.97
N GLU A 108 8.94 18.89 -1.58
CA GLU A 108 7.96 18.31 -2.48
C GLU A 108 8.82 17.63 -3.52
N LEU A 109 8.86 16.31 -3.45
CA LEU A 109 9.49 15.45 -4.44
C LEU A 109 8.84 15.88 -5.75
N THR A 110 9.56 16.71 -6.50
CA THR A 110 9.01 17.31 -7.70
C THR A 110 8.64 16.16 -8.62
N PHE A 111 7.61 16.34 -9.43
CA PHE A 111 7.21 15.30 -10.37
C PHE A 111 8.40 14.79 -11.21
N ALA A 112 9.32 15.69 -11.58
CA ALA A 112 10.57 15.36 -12.26
C ALA A 112 11.49 14.43 -11.44
N GLU A 113 11.60 14.64 -10.13
CA GLU A 113 12.39 13.78 -9.24
C GLU A 113 11.74 12.40 -9.08
N ILE A 114 10.41 12.34 -9.01
CA ILE A 114 9.66 11.06 -8.98
C ILE A 114 9.88 10.29 -10.28
N GLU A 115 9.71 10.95 -11.42
CA GLU A 115 9.91 10.36 -12.76
C GLU A 115 11.35 9.86 -12.96
N ARG A 116 12.33 10.65 -12.50
CA ARG A 116 13.75 10.25 -12.49
C ARG A 116 13.96 8.98 -11.67
N LYS A 117 13.44 8.92 -10.44
CA LYS A 117 13.58 7.72 -9.57
C LYS A 117 12.92 6.48 -10.16
N ILE A 118 11.76 6.63 -10.78
CA ILE A 118 11.07 5.52 -11.46
C ILE A 118 11.94 5.00 -12.63
N THR A 119 12.48 5.92 -13.43
CA THR A 119 13.32 5.58 -14.59
C THR A 119 14.62 4.89 -14.17
N GLU A 120 15.29 5.41 -13.14
CA GLU A 120 16.51 4.82 -12.57
C GLU A 120 16.23 3.41 -12.00
N SER A 121 15.15 3.27 -11.22
CA SER A 121 14.75 1.98 -10.63
C SER A 121 14.40 0.94 -11.71
N GLY A 122 13.66 1.35 -12.75
CA GLY A 122 13.30 0.48 -13.86
C GLY A 122 14.52 0.04 -14.68
N SER A 123 15.46 0.94 -14.93
CA SER A 123 16.70 0.62 -15.65
C SER A 123 17.58 -0.35 -14.86
N ALA A 124 17.77 -0.09 -13.57
CA ALA A 124 18.52 -0.96 -12.67
C ALA A 124 17.89 -2.36 -12.56
N ALA A 125 16.56 -2.45 -12.50
CA ALA A 125 15.85 -3.72 -12.45
C ALA A 125 16.05 -4.56 -13.72
N ARG A 126 16.02 -3.95 -14.91
CA ARG A 126 16.27 -4.67 -16.17
C ARG A 126 17.70 -5.20 -16.26
N LEU A 127 18.67 -4.39 -15.86
CA LEU A 127 20.07 -4.81 -15.82
C LEU A 127 20.29 -5.96 -14.84
N LEU A 128 19.65 -5.91 -13.66
CA LEU A 128 19.71 -7.00 -12.70
C LEU A 128 19.09 -8.29 -13.27
N ALA A 129 17.92 -8.21 -13.88
CA ALA A 129 17.26 -9.37 -14.47
C ALA A 129 18.11 -9.99 -15.59
N ALA A 130 18.76 -9.17 -16.43
CA ALA A 130 19.68 -9.66 -17.45
C ALA A 130 20.90 -10.38 -16.84
N ALA A 131 21.46 -9.83 -15.75
CA ALA A 131 22.57 -10.47 -15.03
C ALA A 131 22.14 -11.81 -14.37
N GLU A 132 20.94 -11.87 -13.81
CA GLU A 132 20.38 -13.11 -13.23
C GLU A 132 20.12 -14.19 -14.30
N LEU A 133 19.67 -13.80 -15.49
CA LEU A 133 19.52 -14.76 -16.61
C LEU A 133 20.86 -15.34 -17.08
N LEU A 134 21.93 -14.56 -17.00
CA LEU A 134 23.26 -14.98 -17.41
C LEU A 134 24.03 -15.72 -16.31
N SER A 135 23.58 -15.66 -15.05
CA SER A 135 24.32 -16.25 -13.93
C SER A 135 24.38 -17.78 -13.96
N ASP A 136 23.48 -18.42 -14.68
CA ASP A 136 23.47 -19.88 -14.86
C ASP A 136 24.52 -20.35 -15.87
N ASN A 137 25.16 -19.43 -16.61
CA ASN A 137 26.21 -19.75 -17.57
C ASN A 137 27.61 -19.53 -16.94
N PRO A 138 28.41 -20.60 -16.73
CA PRO A 138 29.75 -20.49 -16.15
C PRO A 138 30.70 -19.61 -16.95
N GLU A 139 30.55 -19.54 -18.27
CA GLU A 139 31.41 -18.72 -19.14
C GLU A 139 31.13 -17.22 -18.98
N ALA A 140 29.97 -16.85 -18.43
CA ALA A 140 29.54 -15.46 -18.25
C ALA A 140 29.80 -14.92 -16.83
N GLU A 141 30.39 -15.69 -15.92
CA GLU A 141 30.53 -15.33 -14.51
C GLU A 141 31.22 -13.97 -14.30
N THR A 142 32.30 -13.71 -15.04
CA THR A 142 33.06 -12.45 -14.94
C THR A 142 32.24 -11.25 -15.40
N ILE A 143 31.47 -11.40 -16.48
CA ILE A 143 30.58 -10.37 -17.03
C ILE A 143 29.43 -10.09 -16.06
N VAL A 144 28.82 -11.14 -15.50
CA VAL A 144 27.73 -11.03 -14.52
C VAL A 144 28.21 -10.28 -13.27
N LYS A 145 29.42 -10.59 -12.77
CA LYS A 145 30.00 -9.91 -11.62
C LYS A 145 30.26 -8.43 -11.89
N GLN A 146 30.81 -8.09 -13.07
CA GLN A 146 30.97 -6.70 -13.50
C GLN A 146 29.62 -5.98 -13.62
N GLN A 147 28.60 -6.65 -14.13
CA GLN A 147 27.26 -6.09 -14.26
C GLN A 147 26.64 -5.77 -12.90
N TYR A 148 26.80 -6.66 -11.91
CA TYR A 148 26.36 -6.39 -10.55
C TYR A 148 27.09 -5.18 -9.95
N GLN A 149 28.41 -5.08 -10.12
CA GLN A 149 29.19 -3.93 -9.65
C GLN A 149 28.69 -2.62 -10.29
N HIS A 150 28.47 -2.63 -11.61
CA HIS A 150 27.97 -1.49 -12.34
C HIS A 150 26.60 -1.01 -11.83
N ILE A 151 25.67 -1.94 -11.54
CA ILE A 151 24.36 -1.61 -10.96
C ILE A 151 24.51 -0.95 -9.59
N VAL A 152 25.43 -1.45 -8.75
CA VAL A 152 25.68 -0.91 -7.41
C VAL A 152 26.26 0.50 -7.46
N GLU A 153 27.18 0.76 -8.38
CA GLU A 153 27.83 2.07 -8.53
C GLU A 153 26.91 3.11 -9.17
N THR A 154 26.13 2.70 -10.17
CA THR A 154 25.33 3.62 -11.00
C THR A 154 23.96 3.88 -10.40
N TYR A 155 23.37 2.91 -9.69
CA TYR A 155 22.01 2.99 -9.15
C TYR A 155 21.95 2.68 -7.65
N PRO A 156 22.77 3.34 -6.80
CA PRO A 156 23.02 2.93 -5.42
C PRO A 156 21.77 2.91 -4.52
N GLU A 157 20.80 3.77 -4.82
CA GLU A 157 19.57 3.96 -4.04
C GLU A 157 18.41 3.02 -4.48
N THR A 158 18.66 2.09 -5.41
CA THR A 158 17.62 1.20 -5.94
C THR A 158 17.58 -0.15 -5.22
N ALA A 159 16.40 -0.79 -5.19
CA ALA A 159 16.26 -2.16 -4.69
C ALA A 159 17.11 -3.17 -5.49
N ALA A 160 17.34 -2.89 -6.78
CA ALA A 160 18.20 -3.72 -7.63
C ALA A 160 19.67 -3.67 -7.19
N ALA A 161 20.18 -2.49 -6.83
CA ALA A 161 21.53 -2.36 -6.27
C ALA A 161 21.66 -3.09 -4.92
N ALA A 162 20.64 -3.03 -4.05
CA ALA A 162 20.64 -3.79 -2.81
C ALA A 162 20.75 -5.31 -3.07
N LYS A 163 20.01 -5.85 -4.04
CA LYS A 163 20.12 -7.25 -4.46
C LYS A 163 21.47 -7.58 -5.10
N ALA A 164 21.97 -6.72 -5.99
CA ALA A 164 23.27 -6.90 -6.62
C ALA A 164 24.42 -6.97 -5.60
N LYS A 165 24.38 -6.13 -4.54
CA LYS A 165 25.35 -6.19 -3.42
C LYS A 165 25.37 -7.55 -2.73
N LEU A 166 24.23 -8.24 -2.63
CA LEU A 166 24.15 -9.58 -2.04
C LEU A 166 24.74 -10.67 -2.94
N ARG A 167 24.85 -10.43 -4.26
CA ARG A 167 25.41 -11.38 -5.23
C ARG A 167 26.92 -11.23 -5.44
N ILE A 168 27.48 -10.08 -5.09
CA ILE A 168 28.93 -9.82 -5.17
C ILE A 168 29.67 -10.38 -3.95
N LYS A 169 28.98 -10.49 -2.80
CA LYS A 169 29.51 -11.05 -1.56
C LYS A 169 29.46 -12.57 -1.58
#